data_AF-A0A6I5C918-F1
#
_entry.id   AF-A0A6I5C918-F1
#
_cell.length_a   1.000
_cell.length_b   1.000
_cell.length_c   1.000
_cell.angle_alpha   90.00
_cell.angle_beta   90.00
_cell.angle_gamma   90.00
#
_symmetry.space_group_name_H-M   'P 1'
#
loop_
_entity.id
_entity.type
_entity.pdbx_description
1 polymer ?
#
loop_
_entity_poly.entity_id
_entity_poly.type
_entity_poly.pdbx_seq_one_letter_code
_entity_poly.pdbx_strand_id
1 'polypeptide(L)'
;MPGLAAAAAGVALAWAVHRLLPGVPMLTAAVVAGVVAAHVPRLRTVVRGAARPGLTYAGKRLMRVGVVLLGLSVGLDDIAGLGWETVAMVVCTVAATFAGTVWLGRRLGLPGDQPLLIATGYSICGASAVGAMSDVSGSEEEDVATAVAMVTLCGTLAIVVLPLLHGPLGLDATQFGRWVGAGVHDVGQVVATAQTAGPTALREAVL
;
A
#
# COMPACT_ATOMS: atom_id res chain seq x y z
N MET A 1 -6.60 -1.61 -25.40
CA MET A 1 -5.29 -1.43 -24.74
C MET A 1 -4.91 -2.72 -24.02
N PRO A 2 -3.86 -3.43 -24.46
CA PRO A 2 -3.49 -4.75 -23.93
C PRO A 2 -3.16 -4.75 -22.43
N GLY A 3 -2.67 -3.64 -21.87
CA GLY A 3 -2.40 -3.52 -20.43
C GLY A 3 -3.64 -3.50 -19.54
N LEU A 4 -4.74 -2.90 -19.99
CA LEU A 4 -6.01 -2.91 -19.25
C LEU A 4 -6.64 -4.29 -19.27
N ALA A 5 -6.54 -5.00 -20.40
CA ALA A 5 -6.99 -6.39 -20.49
C ALA A 5 -6.16 -7.31 -19.57
N ALA A 6 -4.85 -7.10 -19.49
CA ALA A 6 -3.99 -7.83 -18.55
C ALA A 6 -4.35 -7.54 -17.08
N ALA A 7 -4.62 -6.28 -16.73
CA ALA A 7 -5.08 -5.91 -15.39
C ALA A 7 -6.43 -6.57 -15.06
N ALA A 8 -7.40 -6.51 -15.97
CA ALA A 8 -8.71 -7.14 -15.80
C ALA A 8 -8.59 -8.67 -15.67
N ALA A 9 -7.72 -9.31 -16.46
CA ALA A 9 -7.44 -10.74 -16.35
C ALA A 9 -6.82 -11.09 -15.00
N GLY A 10 -5.89 -10.28 -14.50
CA GLY A 10 -5.30 -10.45 -13.15
C GLY A 10 -6.35 -10.36 -12.05
N VAL A 11 -7.26 -9.37 -12.12
CA VAL A 11 -8.37 -9.22 -11.16
C VAL A 11 -9.34 -10.40 -11.25
N ALA A 12 -9.70 -10.84 -12.44
CA ALA A 12 -10.59 -11.99 -12.65
C ALA A 12 -9.98 -13.29 -12.09
N LEU A 13 -8.67 -13.47 -12.27
CA LEU A 13 -7.93 -14.62 -11.76
C LEU A 13 -7.87 -14.58 -10.22
N ALA A 14 -7.58 -13.42 -9.62
CA ALA A 14 -7.62 -13.24 -8.17
C ALA A 14 -9.02 -13.49 -7.58
N TRP A 15 -10.07 -13.05 -8.27
CA TRP A 15 -11.45 -13.29 -7.88
C TRP A 15 -11.82 -14.77 -7.95
N ALA A 16 -11.41 -15.46 -9.02
CA ALA A 16 -11.62 -16.90 -9.17
C ALA A 16 -10.90 -17.69 -8.07
N VAL A 17 -9.64 -17.33 -7.76
CA VAL A 17 -8.88 -17.93 -6.66
C VAL A 17 -9.60 -17.76 -5.33
N HIS A 18 -10.08 -16.55 -5.03
CA HIS A 18 -10.86 -16.29 -3.81
C HIS A 18 -12.15 -17.10 -3.75
N ARG A 19 -12.84 -17.28 -4.88
CA ARG A 19 -14.05 -18.12 -4.96
C ARG A 19 -13.78 -19.60 -4.70
N LEU A 20 -12.66 -20.13 -5.18
CA LEU A 20 -12.29 -21.54 -4.99
C LEU A 20 -11.68 -21.79 -3.61
N LEU A 21 -10.96 -20.82 -3.06
CA LEU A 21 -10.31 -20.86 -1.76
C LEU A 21 -10.76 -19.66 -0.93
N PRO A 22 -11.93 -19.72 -0.27
CA PRO A 22 -12.47 -18.61 0.51
C PRO A 22 -11.56 -18.17 1.67
N GLY A 23 -10.59 -19.00 2.06
CA GLY A 23 -9.55 -18.65 3.02
C GLY A 23 -8.41 -17.77 2.47
N VAL A 24 -8.33 -17.53 1.15
CA VAL A 24 -7.33 -16.65 0.55
C VAL A 24 -7.99 -15.33 0.18
N PRO A 25 -7.61 -14.21 0.82
CA PRO A 25 -8.13 -12.89 0.46
C PRO A 25 -7.81 -12.51 -0.99
N MET A 26 -8.77 -11.88 -1.67
CA MET A 26 -8.65 -11.50 -3.08
C MET A 26 -7.43 -10.60 -3.36
N LEU A 27 -7.09 -9.70 -2.43
CA LEU A 27 -5.94 -8.81 -2.56
C LEU A 27 -4.61 -9.59 -2.49
N THR A 28 -4.49 -10.56 -1.60
CA THR A 28 -3.32 -11.44 -1.50
C THR A 28 -3.13 -12.22 -2.80
N ALA A 29 -4.22 -12.77 -3.36
CA ALA A 29 -4.18 -13.46 -4.65
C ALA A 29 -3.75 -12.53 -5.80
N ALA A 30 -4.22 -11.28 -5.80
CA ALA A 30 -3.84 -10.28 -6.80
C ALA A 30 -2.35 -9.89 -6.71
N VAL A 31 -1.81 -9.69 -5.50
CA VAL A 31 -0.39 -9.40 -5.28
C VAL A 31 0.48 -10.56 -5.75
N VAL A 32 0.15 -11.79 -5.35
CA VAL A 32 0.89 -12.99 -5.78
C VAL A 32 0.86 -13.12 -7.30
N ALA A 33 -0.31 -12.94 -7.94
CA ALA A 33 -0.42 -12.96 -9.40
C ALA A 33 0.47 -11.88 -10.06
N GLY A 34 0.51 -10.67 -9.50
CA GLY A 34 1.39 -9.59 -9.96
C GLY A 34 2.88 -9.92 -9.83
N VAL A 35 3.30 -10.47 -8.69
CA VAL A 35 4.70 -10.90 -8.45
C VAL A 35 5.11 -12.01 -9.42
N VAL A 36 4.24 -13.02 -9.60
CA VAL A 36 4.46 -14.11 -10.57
C VAL A 36 4.55 -13.55 -11.99
N ALA A 37 3.64 -12.66 -12.38
CA ALA A 37 3.67 -12.02 -13.70
C ALA A 37 4.94 -11.18 -13.93
N ALA A 38 5.51 -10.59 -12.89
CA ALA A 38 6.76 -9.83 -12.97
C ALA A 38 8.01 -10.72 -13.12
N HIS A 39 7.98 -11.95 -12.58
CA HIS A 39 9.15 -12.85 -12.54
C HIS A 39 9.14 -13.95 -13.61
N VAL A 40 7.99 -14.32 -14.16
CA VAL A 40 7.91 -15.32 -15.23
C VAL A 40 8.40 -14.72 -16.56
N PRO A 41 9.43 -15.28 -17.23
CA PRO A 41 10.08 -14.66 -18.39
C PRO A 41 9.14 -14.27 -19.53
N ARG A 42 8.13 -15.12 -19.82
CA ARG A 42 7.11 -14.86 -20.84
C ARG A 42 6.12 -13.76 -20.46
N LEU A 43 5.73 -13.67 -19.19
CA LEU A 43 4.82 -12.61 -18.74
C LEU A 43 5.58 -11.29 -18.57
N ARG A 44 6.83 -11.34 -18.11
CA ARG A 44 7.67 -10.16 -17.92
C ARG A 44 7.85 -9.35 -19.21
N THR A 45 8.06 -10.01 -20.35
CA THR A 45 8.19 -9.32 -21.66
C THR A 45 6.89 -8.64 -22.08
N VAL A 46 5.74 -9.25 -21.78
CA VAL A 46 4.42 -8.67 -22.07
C VAL A 46 4.12 -7.49 -21.13
N VAL A 47 4.35 -7.67 -19.83
CA VAL A 47 4.13 -6.66 -18.76
C VAL A 47 4.99 -5.42 -18.97
N ARG A 48 6.28 -5.60 -19.30
CA ARG A 48 7.22 -4.49 -19.53
C ARG A 48 7.16 -3.93 -20.96
N GLY A 49 6.63 -4.68 -21.92
CA GLY A 49 6.44 -4.26 -23.31
C GLY A 49 5.03 -3.74 -23.55
N ALA A 50 4.25 -4.50 -24.33
CA ALA A 50 2.95 -4.06 -24.85
C ALA A 50 1.92 -3.70 -23.77
N ALA A 51 1.96 -4.33 -22.58
CA ALA A 51 1.00 -4.06 -21.51
C ALA A 51 1.35 -2.84 -20.64
N ARG A 52 2.59 -2.33 -20.71
CA ARG A 52 3.06 -1.24 -19.84
C ARG A 52 2.17 0.01 -19.87
N PRO A 53 1.76 0.56 -21.04
CA PRO A 53 0.96 1.78 -21.08
C PRO A 53 -0.41 1.62 -20.39
N GLY A 54 -1.06 0.46 -20.56
CA GLY A 54 -2.36 0.18 -19.96
C GLY A 54 -2.27 -0.10 -18.45
N LEU A 55 -1.19 -0.75 -18.00
CA LEU A 55 -0.92 -0.96 -16.58
C LEU A 55 -0.60 0.36 -15.88
N THR A 56 0.17 1.25 -16.50
CA THR A 56 0.42 2.60 -15.98
C THR A 56 -0.86 3.43 -15.92
N TYR A 57 -1.72 3.34 -16.93
CA TYR A 57 -3.03 4.00 -16.90
C TYR A 57 -3.89 3.51 -15.73
N ALA A 58 -3.98 2.18 -15.54
CA ALA A 58 -4.69 1.61 -14.40
C ALA A 58 -4.09 2.07 -13.06
N GLY A 59 -2.77 1.97 -12.90
CA GLY A 59 -2.06 2.32 -11.67
C GLY A 59 -2.12 3.81 -11.32
N LYS A 60 -2.23 4.72 -12.30
CA LYS A 60 -2.30 6.17 -12.04
C LYS A 60 -3.74 6.71 -12.06
N ARG A 61 -4.45 6.54 -13.19
CA ARG A 61 -5.77 7.16 -13.40
C ARG A 61 -6.85 6.40 -12.66
N LEU A 62 -6.90 5.08 -12.80
CA LEU A 62 -7.96 4.27 -12.21
C LEU A 62 -7.83 4.24 -10.68
N MET A 63 -6.61 4.15 -10.14
CA MET A 63 -6.37 4.33 -8.71
C MET A 63 -6.85 5.69 -8.20
N ARG A 64 -6.56 6.80 -8.90
CA ARG A 64 -7.03 8.13 -8.48
C ARG A 64 -8.56 8.20 -8.43
N VAL A 65 -9.25 7.63 -9.41
CA VAL A 65 -10.71 7.52 -9.40
C VAL A 65 -11.18 6.69 -8.20
N GLY A 66 -10.51 5.56 -7.91
CA GLY A 66 -10.78 4.73 -6.74
C GLY A 66 -10.62 5.48 -5.41
N VAL A 67 -9.53 6.25 -5.25
CA VAL A 67 -9.28 7.07 -4.05
C VAL A 67 -10.35 8.15 -3.89
N VAL A 68 -10.75 8.81 -4.98
CA VAL A 68 -11.83 9.81 -4.94
C VAL A 68 -13.17 9.18 -4.56
N LEU A 69 -13.52 8.03 -5.16
CA LEU A 69 -14.74 7.30 -4.82
C LEU A 69 -14.73 6.78 -3.38
N LEU A 70 -13.59 6.31 -2.89
CA LEU A 70 -13.42 5.89 -1.51
C LEU A 70 -13.62 7.08 -0.55
N GLY A 71 -13.03 8.24 -0.88
CA GLY A 71 -13.25 9.47 -0.11
C GLY A 71 -14.71 9.94 -0.13
N LEU A 72 -15.41 9.79 -1.25
CA LEU A 72 -16.85 10.06 -1.34
C LEU A 72 -17.71 9.04 -0.58
N SER A 73 -17.21 7.82 -0.40
CA SER A 73 -17.89 6.75 0.35
C SER A 73 -17.76 6.91 1.86
N VAL A 74 -16.77 7.65 2.35
CA VAL A 74 -16.66 8.02 3.76
C VAL A 74 -17.65 9.16 4.00
N GLY A 75 -18.73 8.89 4.73
CA GLY A 75 -19.72 9.91 5.04
C GLY A 75 -19.10 11.00 5.92
N LEU A 76 -19.47 12.26 5.67
CA LEU A 76 -19.12 13.35 6.60
C LEU A 76 -19.68 13.07 8.01
N ASP A 77 -20.77 12.31 8.10
CA ASP A 77 -21.35 11.82 9.34
C ASP A 77 -20.47 10.80 10.07
N ASP A 78 -19.77 9.91 9.34
CA ASP A 78 -18.80 8.98 9.94
C ASP A 78 -17.65 9.78 10.56
N ILE A 79 -17.09 10.74 9.82
CA ILE A 79 -15.99 11.60 10.31
C ILE A 79 -16.44 12.43 11.51
N ALA A 80 -17.66 12.97 11.50
CA ALA A 80 -18.23 13.69 12.63
C ALA A 80 -18.45 12.79 13.86
N GLY A 81 -18.80 11.52 13.62
CA GLY A 81 -18.98 10.49 14.66
C GLY A 81 -17.68 9.96 15.27
N LEU A 82 -16.55 10.04 14.57
CA LEU A 82 -15.23 9.62 15.06
C LEU A 82 -14.74 10.43 16.27
N GLY A 83 -15.30 11.62 16.51
CA GLY A 83 -14.92 12.52 17.59
C GLY A 83 -13.60 13.25 17.36
N TRP A 84 -13.43 14.39 18.04
CA TRP A 84 -12.25 15.27 17.85
C TRP A 84 -10.93 14.56 18.23
N GLU A 85 -10.99 13.65 19.21
CA GLU A 85 -9.82 12.94 19.73
C GLU A 85 -9.17 12.05 18.66
N THR A 86 -9.97 11.32 17.89
CA THR A 86 -9.47 10.45 16.82
C THR A 86 -8.84 11.27 15.70
N VAL A 87 -9.47 12.39 15.32
CA VAL A 87 -8.92 13.30 14.31
C VAL A 87 -7.59 13.88 14.78
N ALA A 88 -7.51 14.34 16.02
CA ALA A 88 -6.27 14.86 16.59
C ALA A 88 -5.17 13.81 16.63
N MET A 89 -5.50 12.56 17.00
CA MET A 89 -4.56 11.45 17.03
C MET A 89 -4.02 11.13 15.63
N VAL A 90 -4.87 11.08 14.61
CA VAL A 90 -4.46 10.87 13.22
C VAL A 90 -3.56 12.01 12.75
N VAL A 91 -3.95 13.27 12.96
CA VAL A 91 -3.14 14.44 12.55
C VAL A 91 -1.77 14.42 13.23
N CYS A 92 -1.72 14.18 14.54
CA CYS A 92 -0.45 14.09 15.27
C CYS A 92 0.42 12.94 14.77
N THR A 93 -0.15 11.78 14.50
CA THR A 93 0.59 10.60 14.02
C THR A 93 1.14 10.84 12.62
N VAL A 94 0.32 11.36 11.71
CA VAL A 94 0.73 11.72 10.34
C VAL A 94 1.83 12.79 10.39
N ALA A 95 1.65 13.85 11.19
CA ALA A 95 2.63 14.92 11.31
C ALA A 95 3.96 14.42 11.89
N ALA A 96 3.92 13.58 12.94
CA ALA A 96 5.11 13.01 13.55
C ALA A 96 5.84 12.08 12.57
N THR A 97 5.11 11.17 11.90
CA THR A 97 5.68 10.26 10.92
C THR A 97 6.27 11.02 9.74
N PHE A 98 5.55 12.00 9.20
CA PHE A 98 6.02 12.83 8.08
C PHE A 98 7.25 13.66 8.45
N ALA A 99 7.20 14.42 9.55
CA ALA A 99 8.33 15.23 9.98
C ALA A 99 9.55 14.37 10.33
N GLY A 100 9.33 13.23 10.99
CA GLY A 100 10.38 12.27 11.34
C GLY A 100 11.04 11.66 10.11
N THR A 101 10.25 11.22 9.12
CA THR A 101 10.78 10.65 7.88
C THR A 101 11.49 11.69 7.01
N VAL A 102 10.96 12.92 6.87
CA VAL A 102 11.67 14.01 6.17
C VAL A 102 13.00 14.33 6.86
N TRP A 103 12.97 14.46 8.19
CA TRP A 103 14.16 14.77 8.97
C TRP A 103 15.23 13.68 8.84
N LEU A 104 14.82 12.42 8.99
CA LEU A 104 15.73 11.28 8.85
C LEU A 104 16.26 11.18 7.42
N GLY A 105 15.41 11.38 6.42
CA GLY A 105 15.80 11.32 5.02
C GLY A 105 16.85 12.37 4.66
N ARG A 106 16.66 13.61 5.13
CA ARG A 106 17.65 14.68 4.98
C ARG A 106 18.95 14.40 5.72
N ARG A 107 18.89 13.80 6.92
CA ARG A 107 20.07 13.40 7.69
C ARG A 107 20.88 12.29 7.02
N LEU A 108 20.21 11.39 6.31
CA LEU A 108 20.85 10.34 5.52
C LEU A 108 21.43 10.84 4.19
N GLY A 109 21.24 12.13 3.86
CA GLY A 109 21.79 12.75 2.65
C GLY A 109 21.07 12.35 1.36
N LEU A 110 19.79 11.95 1.45
CA LEU A 110 18.96 11.66 0.28
C LEU A 110 18.83 12.92 -0.61
N PRO A 111 19.13 12.81 -1.91
CA PRO A 111 19.11 13.94 -2.83
C PRO A 111 17.68 14.32 -3.25
N GLY A 112 17.55 15.52 -3.82
CA GLY A 112 16.33 15.96 -4.50
C GLY A 112 15.09 15.92 -3.61
N ASP A 113 14.00 15.40 -4.19
CA ASP A 113 12.69 15.33 -3.55
C ASP A 113 12.44 13.97 -2.86
N GLN A 114 13.42 13.05 -2.88
CA GLN A 114 13.28 11.72 -2.29
C GLN A 114 12.82 11.75 -0.82
N PRO A 115 13.38 12.59 0.08
CA PRO A 115 12.90 12.66 1.46
C PRO A 115 11.42 13.05 1.57
N LEU A 116 10.97 13.96 0.71
CA LEU A 116 9.59 14.44 0.68
C LEU A 116 8.65 13.35 0.17
N LEU A 117 9.01 12.71 -0.94
CA LEU A 117 8.22 11.65 -1.56
C LEU A 117 8.12 10.43 -0.64
N ILE A 118 9.24 10.00 -0.05
CA ILE A 118 9.28 8.88 0.92
C ILE A 118 8.40 9.21 2.14
N ALA A 119 8.55 10.40 2.72
CA ALA A 119 7.74 10.81 3.86
C ALA A 119 6.24 10.83 3.55
N THR A 120 5.87 11.31 2.37
CA THR A 120 4.47 11.31 1.90
C THR A 120 3.95 9.88 1.72
N GLY A 121 4.78 8.98 1.19
CA GLY A 121 4.43 7.56 1.05
C GLY A 121 4.18 6.86 2.38
N TYR A 122 5.04 7.07 3.37
CA TYR A 122 4.93 6.41 4.69
C TYR A 122 3.90 7.02 5.63
N SER A 123 3.49 8.27 5.42
CA SER A 123 2.56 8.93 6.34
C SER A 123 1.10 8.85 5.93
N ILE A 124 0.81 8.47 4.67
CA ILE A 124 -0.56 8.50 4.13
C ILE A 124 -0.97 7.13 3.58
N CYS A 125 -0.64 6.82 2.33
CA CYS A 125 -1.16 5.64 1.62
C CYS A 125 -0.20 5.07 0.57
N GLY A 126 1.10 5.12 0.87
CA GLY A 126 2.13 4.44 0.11
C GLY A 126 2.35 5.02 -1.29
N ALA A 127 2.42 4.15 -2.30
CA ALA A 127 2.77 4.53 -3.67
C ALA A 127 1.77 5.51 -4.31
N SER A 128 0.50 5.46 -3.92
CA SER A 128 -0.53 6.39 -4.40
C SER A 128 -0.29 7.83 -3.91
N ALA A 129 0.13 8.00 -2.65
CA ALA A 129 0.51 9.28 -2.08
C ALA A 129 1.79 9.82 -2.75
N VAL A 130 2.79 8.96 -2.99
CA VAL A 130 4.01 9.34 -3.72
C VAL A 130 3.68 9.91 -5.09
N GLY A 131 2.82 9.23 -5.86
CA GLY A 131 2.43 9.67 -7.20
C GLY A 131 1.59 10.95 -7.20
N ALA A 132 0.77 11.18 -6.18
CA ALA A 132 0.04 12.44 -6.04
C ALA A 132 0.99 13.60 -5.68
N MET A 133 1.92 13.36 -4.75
CA MET A 133 2.89 14.37 -4.33
C MET A 133 3.85 14.74 -5.47
N SER A 134 4.33 13.76 -6.24
CA SER A 134 5.23 14.02 -7.37
C SER A 134 4.64 14.93 -8.44
N ASP A 135 3.34 14.81 -8.70
CA ASP A 135 2.62 15.68 -9.64
C ASP A 135 2.56 17.13 -9.12
N VAL A 136 2.51 17.33 -7.80
CA VAL A 136 2.43 18.64 -7.14
C VAL A 136 3.81 19.28 -6.98
N SER A 137 4.83 18.51 -6.60
CA SER A 137 6.20 19.00 -6.44
C SER A 137 6.97 19.11 -7.76
N GLY A 138 6.50 18.47 -8.83
CA GLY A 138 7.21 18.42 -10.11
C GLY A 138 8.47 17.54 -10.06
N SER A 139 8.45 16.51 -9.22
CA SER A 139 9.62 15.66 -8.95
C SER A 139 9.99 14.76 -10.14
N GLU A 140 11.28 14.45 -10.24
CA GLU A 140 11.83 13.62 -11.32
C GLU A 140 11.37 12.16 -11.20
N GLU A 141 11.20 11.46 -12.34
CA GLU A 141 10.73 10.07 -12.35
C GLU A 141 11.64 9.12 -11.57
N GLU A 142 12.94 9.43 -11.47
CA GLU A 142 13.92 8.66 -10.69
C GLU A 142 13.65 8.75 -9.18
N ASP A 143 13.34 9.94 -8.67
CA ASP A 143 12.99 10.16 -7.27
C ASP A 143 11.67 9.46 -6.91
N VAL A 144 10.68 9.53 -7.81
CA VAL A 144 9.39 8.82 -7.68
C VAL A 144 9.60 7.31 -7.66
N ALA A 145 10.38 6.77 -8.59
CA ALA A 145 10.66 5.35 -8.67
C ALA A 145 11.38 4.85 -7.40
N THR A 146 12.34 5.63 -6.91
CA THR A 146 13.09 5.31 -5.69
C THR A 146 12.17 5.32 -4.47
N ALA A 147 11.33 6.33 -4.31
CA ALA A 147 10.38 6.41 -3.20
C ALA A 147 9.38 5.23 -3.21
N VAL A 148 8.79 4.92 -4.37
CA VAL A 148 7.87 3.77 -4.51
C VAL A 148 8.57 2.44 -4.22
N ALA A 149 9.81 2.28 -4.69
CA ALA A 149 10.60 1.08 -4.43
C ALA A 149 10.88 0.93 -2.92
N MET A 150 11.23 2.01 -2.23
CA MET A 150 11.51 2.00 -0.79
C MET A 150 10.28 1.62 0.04
N VAL A 151 9.13 2.23 -0.28
CA VAL A 151 7.83 1.92 0.35
C VAL A 151 7.48 0.45 0.14
N THR A 152 7.63 -0.04 -1.10
CA THR A 152 7.31 -1.43 -1.45
C THR A 152 8.25 -2.41 -0.75
N LEU A 153 9.56 -2.11 -0.72
CA LEU A 153 10.58 -2.94 -0.10
C LEU A 153 10.32 -3.09 1.41
N CYS A 154 10.10 -1.98 2.12
CA CYS A 154 9.81 -2.02 3.54
C CYS A 154 8.47 -2.66 3.86
N GLY A 155 7.43 -2.41 3.07
CA GLY A 155 6.16 -3.11 3.22
C GLY A 155 6.30 -4.61 2.97
N THR A 156 7.15 -5.01 2.01
CA THR A 156 7.45 -6.44 1.75
C THR A 156 8.24 -7.06 2.90
N LEU A 157 9.20 -6.32 3.46
CA LEU A 157 9.92 -6.70 4.67
C LEU A 157 8.96 -6.87 5.85
N ALA A 158 7.97 -5.99 6.00
CA ALA A 158 6.99 -6.05 7.08
C ALA A 158 6.16 -7.35 7.05
N ILE A 159 5.87 -7.91 5.88
CA ILE A 159 5.19 -9.21 5.73
C ILE A 159 5.95 -10.34 6.44
N VAL A 160 7.27 -10.28 6.46
CA VAL A 160 8.11 -11.31 7.10
C VAL A 160 8.46 -10.91 8.53
N VAL A 161 8.83 -9.64 8.74
CA VAL A 161 9.34 -9.14 10.01
C VAL A 161 8.23 -9.05 11.05
N LEU A 162 7.06 -8.50 10.73
CA LEU A 162 6.00 -8.32 11.74
C LEU A 162 5.52 -9.66 12.32
N PRO A 163 5.22 -10.72 11.53
CA PRO A 163 4.82 -12.00 12.09
C PRO A 163 5.92 -12.64 12.96
N LEU A 164 7.20 -12.45 12.61
CA LEU A 164 8.32 -12.91 13.43
C LEU A 164 8.43 -12.13 14.75
N LEU A 165 8.06 -10.86 14.75
CA LEU A 165 8.06 -9.99 15.93
C LEU A 165 6.84 -10.18 16.84
N HIS A 166 5.75 -10.78 16.34
CA HIS A 166 4.52 -11.02 17.10
C HIS A 166 4.78 -11.76 18.42
N GLY A 167 5.45 -12.91 18.35
CA GLY A 167 5.81 -13.72 19.53
C GLY A 167 6.67 -12.99 20.56
N PRO A 168 7.85 -12.45 20.21
CA PRO A 168 8.75 -11.79 21.17
C PRO A 168 8.20 -10.47 21.73
N LEU A 169 7.32 -9.77 21.01
CA LEU A 169 6.65 -8.58 21.55
C LEU A 169 5.44 -8.93 22.44
N GLY A 170 5.02 -10.19 22.47
CA GLY A 170 3.87 -10.64 23.27
C GLY A 170 2.56 -9.96 22.88
N LEU A 171 2.43 -9.53 21.62
CA LEU A 171 1.23 -8.85 21.13
C LEU A 171 0.06 -9.83 21.10
N ASP A 172 -1.12 -9.39 21.54
CA ASP A 172 -2.34 -10.13 21.24
C ASP A 172 -2.77 -9.91 19.77
N ALA A 173 -3.74 -10.69 19.29
CA ALA A 173 -4.19 -10.60 17.90
C ALA A 173 -4.73 -9.22 17.52
N THR A 174 -5.36 -8.51 18.46
CA THR A 174 -5.92 -7.17 18.24
C THR A 174 -4.80 -6.12 18.12
N GLN A 175 -3.84 -6.15 19.03
CA GLN A 175 -2.66 -5.28 19.02
C GLN A 175 -1.81 -5.52 17.79
N PHE A 176 -1.59 -6.77 17.42
CA PHE A 176 -0.88 -7.13 16.20
C PHE A 176 -1.59 -6.60 14.95
N GLY A 177 -2.92 -6.77 14.87
CA GLY A 177 -3.73 -6.21 13.78
C GLY A 177 -3.55 -4.70 13.65
N ARG A 178 -3.67 -3.96 14.76
CA ARG A 178 -3.47 -2.50 14.79
C ARG A 178 -2.06 -2.08 14.39
N TRP A 179 -1.04 -2.81 14.83
CA TRP A 179 0.34 -2.56 14.43
C TRP A 179 0.57 -2.76 12.93
N VAL A 180 0.00 -3.82 12.36
CA VAL A 180 0.08 -4.08 10.92
C VAL A 180 -0.67 -3.00 10.15
N GLY A 181 -1.88 -2.64 10.56
CA GLY A 181 -2.68 -1.59 9.91
C GLY A 181 -2.01 -0.21 9.97
N ALA A 182 -1.36 0.12 11.09
CA ALA A 182 -0.64 1.39 11.25
C ALA A 182 0.70 1.43 10.51
N GLY A 183 1.39 0.29 10.37
CA GLY A 183 2.76 0.22 9.86
C GLY A 183 2.91 -0.18 8.39
N VAL A 184 1.86 -0.73 7.76
CA VAL A 184 1.92 -1.23 6.38
C VAL A 184 0.98 -0.41 5.49
N HIS A 185 1.55 0.24 4.48
CA HIS A 185 0.84 1.22 3.64
C HIS A 185 0.33 0.65 2.30
N ASP A 186 0.24 -0.67 2.17
CA ASP A 186 -0.36 -1.38 1.04
C ASP A 186 -1.34 -2.44 1.55
N VAL A 187 -2.60 -2.36 1.11
CA VAL A 187 -3.68 -3.21 1.63
C VAL A 187 -3.41 -4.70 1.38
N GLY A 188 -2.78 -5.05 0.26
CA GLY A 188 -2.42 -6.44 -0.03
C GLY A 188 -1.38 -6.97 0.96
N GLN A 189 -0.42 -6.14 1.35
CA GLN A 189 0.61 -6.47 2.33
C GLN A 189 0.04 -6.50 3.77
N VAL A 190 -0.85 -5.56 4.13
CA VAL A 190 -1.59 -5.56 5.41
C VAL A 190 -2.31 -6.90 5.59
N VAL A 191 -3.12 -7.28 4.60
CA VAL A 191 -3.91 -8.51 4.65
C VAL A 191 -3.02 -9.74 4.71
N ALA A 192 -1.97 -9.80 3.88
CA ALA A 192 -1.02 -10.91 3.87
C ALA A 192 -0.31 -11.11 5.23
N THR A 193 -0.05 -10.02 5.94
CA THR A 193 0.63 -10.01 7.24
C THR A 193 -0.34 -10.31 8.38
N ALA A 194 -1.45 -9.59 8.48
CA ALA A 194 -2.41 -9.68 9.58
C ALA A 194 -3.08 -11.05 9.66
N GLN A 195 -3.37 -11.68 8.52
CA GLN A 195 -3.98 -13.02 8.47
C GLN A 195 -3.14 -14.09 9.18
N THR A 196 -1.82 -13.89 9.33
CA THR A 196 -0.93 -14.84 10.02
C THR A 196 -1.25 -14.95 11.52
N ALA A 197 -1.87 -13.92 12.09
CA ALA A 197 -2.32 -13.88 13.49
C ALA A 197 -3.84 -14.15 13.64
N GLY A 198 -4.50 -14.60 12.57
CA GLY A 198 -5.91 -15.01 12.58
C GLY A 198 -6.91 -13.92 12.19
N PRO A 199 -8.22 -14.27 12.19
CA PRO A 199 -9.28 -13.41 11.66
C PRO A 199 -9.50 -12.12 12.47
N THR A 200 -9.25 -12.14 13.78
CA THR A 200 -9.35 -10.95 14.65
C THR A 200 -8.31 -9.90 14.27
N ALA A 201 -7.06 -10.32 14.08
CA ALA A 201 -5.98 -9.43 13.66
C ALA A 201 -6.25 -8.82 12.29
N LEU A 202 -6.73 -9.63 11.34
CA LEU A 202 -7.11 -9.14 10.02
C LEU A 202 -8.21 -8.08 10.08
N ARG A 203 -9.22 -8.26 10.93
CA ARG A 203 -10.31 -7.29 11.10
C ARG A 203 -9.79 -5.97 11.67
N GLU A 204 -8.96 -6.03 12.70
CA GLU A 204 -8.38 -4.83 13.34
C GLU A 204 -7.36 -4.12 12.46
N ALA A 205 -6.70 -4.82 11.53
CA ALA A 205 -5.74 -4.23 10.61
C ALA A 205 -6.38 -3.45 9.44
N VAL A 206 -7.67 -3.70 9.16
CA VAL A 206 -8.41 -3.12 8.02
C VAL A 206 -9.47 -2.10 8.48
N LEU A 207 -9.64 -1.96 9.80
CA LEU A 207 -10.44 -0.92 10.45
C LEU A 207 -9.68 0.42 10.47
#